data_AF-A0A822CXF0-F1
#
_entry.id   AF-A0A822CXF0-F1
#
_cell.length_a   1.000
_cell.length_b   1.000
_cell.length_c   1.000
_cell.angle_alpha   90.00
_cell.angle_beta   90.00
_cell.angle_gamma   90.00
#
_symmetry.space_group_name_H-M   'P 1'
#
loop_
_entity.id
_entity.type
_entity.pdbx_description
1 polymer ?
#
loop_
_entity_poly.entity_id
_entity_poly.type
_entity_poly.pdbx_seq_one_letter_code
_entity_poly.pdbx_strand_id
1 'polypeptide(L)'
;NNEVKDDHTSCFSINDKLNVSLLISSFLLFDSKMTNNNPSIFFNISVHAPFEALNRTLFSLLICGCLNDPTSGLIFSLPHTQAWKFIIEVPYSDVLGVNVQENYNQILPILSIISPSTIEEVTDENYQLSINKEEELVARFLKAFQDQTIDRMVTMANTGHEIPVSFEPITNTDECRRYIYNCIEKYAPELPRNKIYELSFTKFLYRRVRFFEGHYYCWNQNIQRLGSIAIKQMINEAKSLTKINFQDTNYPRVYLVYDPGFSLHLLHGDWNHVSTDLKSLFGNSDPLKSVDYQGKDYYAECLAWLIDIKYETFMKIVHETKFILTENFAYKLFHVHERKLTKLALIIEGDTGVGKTFLLKFYSLLLNSKIT
;
A
#
# COMPACT_ATOMS: atom_id res chain seq x y z
N ASN A 1 -13.80 6.11 -8.96
CA ASN A 1 -15.02 5.94 -8.15
C ASN A 1 -14.75 6.21 -6.69
N ASN A 2 -15.36 7.27 -6.15
CA ASN A 2 -15.43 7.49 -4.72
C ASN A 2 -16.15 6.29 -4.11
N GLU A 3 -15.46 5.45 -3.33
CA GLU A 3 -16.11 4.65 -2.29
C GLU A 3 -16.60 5.61 -1.22
N VAL A 4 -17.66 6.37 -1.55
CA VAL A 4 -18.71 6.56 -0.57
C VAL A 4 -19.16 5.13 -0.29
N LYS A 5 -18.88 4.62 0.91
CA LYS A 5 -19.63 3.46 1.40
C LYS A 5 -21.08 3.89 1.33
N ASP A 6 -21.76 3.46 0.28
CA ASP A 6 -23.19 3.59 0.20
C ASP A 6 -23.69 2.72 1.33
N ASP A 7 -24.17 3.31 2.42
CA ASP A 7 -24.65 2.58 3.62
C ASP A 7 -25.80 1.60 3.30
N HIS A 8 -26.24 1.61 2.03
CA HIS A 8 -27.25 0.76 1.42
C HIS A 8 -26.69 -0.37 0.54
N THR A 9 -25.38 -0.66 0.55
CA THR A 9 -24.80 -1.80 -0.19
C THR A 9 -24.24 -2.86 0.76
N SER A 10 -24.78 -4.09 0.69
CA SER A 10 -24.20 -5.26 1.38
C SER A 10 -23.20 -5.98 0.49
N CYS A 11 -21.98 -6.16 0.99
CA CYS A 11 -20.90 -6.87 0.30
C CYS A 11 -20.81 -8.34 0.74
N PHE A 12 -20.73 -9.26 -0.22
CA PHE A 12 -20.53 -10.69 -0.04
C PHE A 12 -19.30 -11.16 -0.81
N SER A 13 -18.28 -11.59 -0.08
CA SER A 13 -17.08 -12.17 -0.68
C SER A 13 -17.23 -13.69 -0.78
N ILE A 14 -17.06 -14.24 -1.99
CA ILE A 14 -17.13 -15.66 -2.28
C ILE A 14 -15.74 -16.15 -2.65
N ASN A 15 -15.06 -16.74 -1.67
CA ASN A 15 -13.73 -17.31 -1.82
C ASN A 15 -13.84 -18.80 -2.19
N ASP A 16 -13.10 -19.69 -1.54
CA ASP A 16 -13.06 -21.14 -1.81
C ASP A 16 -14.33 -21.91 -1.42
N LYS A 17 -15.27 -21.28 -0.70
CA LYS A 17 -16.51 -21.91 -0.22
C LYS A 17 -17.70 -20.97 -0.35
N LEU A 18 -18.85 -21.55 -0.69
CA LEU A 18 -20.14 -20.85 -0.73
C LEU A 18 -21.01 -21.31 0.45
N ASN A 19 -21.33 -20.39 1.36
CA ASN A 19 -22.22 -20.65 2.49
C ASN A 19 -23.60 -20.03 2.21
N VAL A 20 -24.52 -20.84 1.70
CA VAL A 20 -25.87 -20.40 1.30
C VAL A 20 -26.69 -19.95 2.52
N SER A 21 -26.60 -20.65 3.65
CA SER A 21 -27.23 -20.23 4.91
C SER A 21 -26.85 -18.82 5.32
N LEU A 22 -25.55 -18.50 5.28
CA LEU A 22 -25.05 -17.18 5.65
C LEU A 22 -25.55 -16.11 4.67
N LEU A 23 -25.54 -16.40 3.37
CA LEU A 23 -26.09 -15.52 2.33
C LEU A 23 -27.58 -15.23 2.58
N ILE A 24 -28.39 -16.27 2.80
CA ILE A 24 -29.82 -16.15 3.10
C ILE A 24 -30.06 -15.32 4.36
N SER A 25 -29.32 -15.61 5.44
CA SER A 25 -29.44 -14.88 6.70
C SER A 25 -29.15 -13.40 6.53
N SER A 26 -28.13 -13.07 5.73
CA SER A 26 -27.80 -11.68 5.43
C SER A 26 -28.86 -11.01 4.57
N PHE A 27 -29.50 -11.69 3.61
CA PHE A 27 -30.62 -11.12 2.87
C PHE A 27 -31.83 -10.83 3.75
N LEU A 28 -32.19 -11.74 4.65
CA LEU A 28 -33.26 -11.51 5.63
C LEU A 28 -32.97 -10.33 6.55
N LEU A 29 -31.71 -10.21 7.03
CA LEU A 29 -31.26 -9.08 7.84
C LEU A 29 -31.28 -7.76 7.05
N PHE A 30 -31.04 -7.81 5.75
CA PHE A 30 -31.02 -6.64 4.91
C PHE A 30 -32.44 -6.15 4.59
N ASP A 31 -33.32 -7.08 4.19
CA ASP A 31 -34.74 -6.83 3.90
C ASP A 31 -35.47 -6.23 5.11
N SER A 32 -35.20 -6.74 6.31
CA SER A 32 -35.81 -6.22 7.55
C SER A 32 -35.37 -4.79 7.94
N LYS A 33 -34.27 -4.29 7.38
CA LYS A 33 -33.73 -2.96 7.72
C LYS A 33 -34.05 -1.88 6.69
N MET A 34 -34.38 -2.26 5.46
CA MET A 34 -34.60 -1.31 4.36
C MET A 34 -36.09 -1.06 4.16
N THR A 35 -36.58 0.09 4.64
CA THR A 35 -38.00 0.46 4.50
C THR A 35 -38.28 1.40 3.33
N ASN A 36 -37.28 2.02 2.68
CA ASN A 36 -37.52 3.03 1.63
C ASN A 36 -36.45 3.14 0.52
N ASN A 37 -35.41 2.31 0.49
CA ASN A 37 -34.34 2.41 -0.51
C ASN A 37 -34.21 1.12 -1.33
N ASN A 38 -33.80 1.25 -2.60
CA ASN A 38 -33.51 0.11 -3.47
C ASN A 38 -32.31 -0.65 -2.90
N PRO A 39 -32.48 -1.90 -2.43
CA PRO A 39 -31.40 -2.66 -1.84
C PRO A 39 -30.31 -2.95 -2.86
N SER A 40 -29.05 -2.70 -2.49
CA SER A 40 -27.87 -2.97 -3.32
C SER A 40 -27.04 -4.10 -2.70
N ILE A 41 -26.69 -5.09 -3.51
CA ILE A 41 -25.87 -6.24 -3.12
C ILE A 41 -24.66 -6.28 -4.04
N PHE A 42 -23.48 -6.36 -3.44
CA PHE A 42 -22.21 -6.49 -4.13
C PHE A 42 -21.61 -7.87 -3.86
N PHE A 43 -21.44 -8.67 -4.91
CA PHE A 43 -20.74 -9.95 -4.85
C PHE A 43 -19.30 -9.77 -5.35
N ASN A 44 -18.33 -10.05 -4.49
CA ASN A 44 -16.92 -10.11 -4.83
C ASN A 44 -16.51 -11.58 -4.96
N ILE A 45 -16.35 -12.06 -6.19
CA ILE A 45 -16.08 -13.47 -6.47
C ILE A 45 -14.57 -13.67 -6.63
N SER A 46 -14.00 -14.64 -5.93
CA SER A 46 -12.58 -14.99 -6.05
C SER A 46 -12.33 -15.89 -7.26
N VAL A 47 -11.07 -15.93 -7.73
CA VAL A 47 -10.63 -16.87 -8.79
C VAL A 47 -10.73 -18.32 -8.33
N HIS A 48 -10.78 -18.55 -7.02
CA HIS A 48 -10.91 -19.87 -6.41
C HIS A 48 -12.37 -20.24 -6.07
N ALA A 49 -13.34 -19.44 -6.51
CA ALA A 49 -14.73 -19.68 -6.19
C ALA A 49 -15.27 -21.01 -6.76
N PRO A 50 -16.16 -21.71 -6.04
CA PRO A 50 -16.79 -22.92 -6.53
C PRO A 50 -17.84 -22.56 -7.59
N PHE A 51 -17.39 -22.24 -8.82
CA PHE A 51 -18.23 -21.67 -9.88
C PHE A 51 -19.44 -22.53 -10.24
N GLU A 52 -19.37 -23.86 -10.16
CA GLU A 52 -20.52 -24.73 -10.38
C GLU A 52 -21.64 -24.48 -9.35
N ALA A 53 -21.29 -24.47 -8.06
CA ALA A 53 -22.24 -24.20 -6.98
C ALA A 53 -22.74 -22.76 -7.04
N LEU A 54 -21.84 -21.81 -7.31
CA LEU A 54 -22.16 -20.40 -7.45
C LEU A 54 -23.17 -20.14 -8.57
N ASN A 55 -22.96 -20.75 -9.74
CA ASN A 55 -23.89 -20.66 -10.85
C ASN A 55 -25.30 -21.15 -10.47
N ARG A 56 -25.39 -22.30 -9.79
CA ARG A 56 -26.69 -22.80 -9.30
C ARG A 56 -27.35 -21.83 -8.32
N THR A 57 -26.59 -21.29 -7.38
CA THR A 57 -27.10 -20.32 -6.40
C THR A 57 -27.56 -19.02 -7.06
N LEU A 58 -26.79 -18.47 -8.00
CA LEU A 58 -27.16 -17.27 -8.74
C LEU A 58 -28.36 -17.50 -9.65
N PHE A 59 -28.49 -18.69 -10.25
CA PHE A 59 -29.69 -19.09 -10.98
C PHE A 59 -30.93 -19.08 -10.08
N SER A 60 -30.85 -19.78 -8.94
CA SER A 60 -31.96 -19.81 -7.98
C SER A 60 -32.33 -18.39 -7.53
N LEU A 61 -31.34 -17.56 -7.19
CA LEU A 61 -31.59 -16.19 -6.74
C LEU A 61 -32.18 -15.30 -7.83
N LEU A 62 -31.54 -15.21 -8.99
CA LEU A 62 -31.85 -14.19 -10.00
C LEU A 62 -32.92 -14.62 -11.00
N ILE A 63 -33.04 -15.91 -11.30
CA ILE A 63 -34.06 -16.46 -12.21
C ILE A 63 -35.26 -16.98 -11.43
N CYS A 64 -35.03 -17.84 -10.43
CA CYS A 64 -36.14 -18.41 -9.65
C CYS A 64 -36.67 -17.45 -8.59
N GLY A 65 -35.93 -16.37 -8.28
CA GLY A 65 -36.32 -15.40 -7.27
C GLY A 65 -36.23 -15.93 -5.84
N CYS A 66 -35.57 -17.06 -5.60
CA CYS A 66 -35.51 -17.69 -4.29
C CYS A 66 -34.20 -18.43 -4.02
N LEU A 67 -33.82 -18.48 -2.75
CA LEU A 67 -32.71 -19.27 -2.24
C LEU A 67 -33.25 -20.25 -1.20
N ASN A 68 -32.78 -21.48 -1.28
CA ASN A 68 -33.08 -22.52 -0.31
C ASN A 68 -31.76 -23.17 0.09
N ASP A 69 -31.47 -23.18 1.38
CA ASP A 69 -30.42 -24.00 1.94
C ASP A 69 -31.04 -25.29 2.52
N PRO A 70 -30.87 -26.45 1.85
CA PRO A 70 -31.45 -27.70 2.33
C PRO A 70 -30.83 -28.20 3.63
N THR A 71 -29.65 -27.70 4.01
CA THR A 71 -28.92 -28.16 5.20
C THR A 71 -29.42 -27.45 6.46
N SER A 72 -29.70 -26.15 6.36
CA SER A 72 -30.28 -25.38 7.48
C SER A 72 -31.80 -25.27 7.43
N GLY A 73 -32.41 -25.56 6.28
CA GLY A 73 -33.83 -25.34 6.02
C GLY A 73 -34.19 -23.86 5.82
N LEU A 74 -33.20 -22.96 5.75
CA LEU A 74 -33.44 -21.54 5.52
C LEU A 74 -33.89 -21.29 4.08
N ILE A 75 -34.91 -20.47 3.93
CA ILE A 75 -35.46 -20.07 2.64
C ILE A 75 -35.54 -18.54 2.60
N PHE A 76 -35.18 -17.98 1.45
CA PHE A 76 -35.35 -16.57 1.14
C PHE A 76 -35.98 -16.42 -0.23
N SER A 77 -36.87 -15.45 -0.39
CA SER A 77 -37.46 -15.09 -1.68
C SER A 77 -37.32 -13.60 -1.89
N LEU A 78 -36.88 -13.18 -3.09
CA LEU A 78 -36.77 -11.77 -3.44
C LEU A 78 -38.17 -11.12 -3.45
N PRO A 79 -38.42 -10.08 -2.64
CA PRO A 79 -39.69 -9.38 -2.66
C PRO A 79 -39.94 -8.72 -4.02
N HIS A 80 -41.10 -8.98 -4.63
CA HIS A 80 -41.48 -8.37 -5.93
C HIS A 80 -41.80 -6.87 -5.84
N THR A 81 -41.95 -6.33 -4.63
CA THR A 81 -42.33 -4.92 -4.39
C THR A 81 -41.15 -3.97 -4.34
N GLN A 82 -39.91 -4.47 -4.40
CA GLN A 82 -38.69 -3.67 -4.31
C GLN A 82 -37.76 -3.95 -5.49
N ALA A 83 -37.11 -2.90 -6.01
CA ALA A 83 -36.11 -3.04 -7.05
C ALA A 83 -34.73 -3.32 -6.42
N TRP A 84 -34.20 -4.52 -6.66
CA TRP A 84 -32.88 -4.92 -6.18
C TRP A 84 -31.80 -4.59 -7.20
N LYS A 85 -30.68 -4.02 -6.74
CA LYS A 85 -29.47 -3.83 -7.53
C LYS A 85 -28.45 -4.89 -7.14
N PHE A 86 -28.01 -5.69 -8.11
CA PHE A 86 -26.92 -6.64 -7.92
C PHE A 86 -25.70 -6.18 -8.71
N ILE A 87 -24.56 -6.12 -8.04
CA ILE A 87 -23.26 -5.82 -8.64
C ILE A 87 -22.39 -7.06 -8.41
N ILE A 88 -21.78 -7.60 -9.47
CA ILE A 88 -21.05 -8.87 -9.40
C ILE A 88 -19.68 -8.64 -10.03
N GLU A 89 -18.65 -8.64 -9.20
CA GLU A 89 -17.25 -8.55 -9.62
C GLU A 89 -16.67 -9.95 -9.77
N VAL A 90 -16.11 -10.24 -10.94
CA VAL A 90 -15.55 -11.55 -11.31
C VAL A 90 -14.13 -11.34 -11.83
N PRO A 91 -13.16 -12.15 -11.41
CA PRO A 91 -11.80 -12.05 -11.90
C PRO A 91 -11.75 -12.56 -13.34
N TYR A 92 -10.95 -11.86 -14.14
CA TYR A 92 -10.64 -12.20 -15.51
C TYR A 92 -9.12 -12.20 -15.68
N SER A 93 -8.61 -13.09 -16.55
CA SER A 93 -7.20 -13.12 -16.91
C SER A 93 -7.06 -12.99 -18.42
N ASP A 94 -6.38 -11.94 -18.84
CA ASP A 94 -6.12 -11.63 -20.25
C ASP A 94 -5.07 -12.55 -20.88
N VAL A 95 -4.44 -13.43 -20.08
CA VAL A 95 -3.38 -14.35 -20.52
C VAL A 95 -3.87 -15.34 -21.58
N LEU A 96 -5.15 -15.66 -21.59
CA LEU A 96 -5.74 -16.63 -22.51
C LEU A 96 -6.19 -16.00 -23.84
N GLY A 97 -6.12 -14.68 -23.99
CA GLY A 97 -6.57 -13.97 -25.21
C GLY A 97 -8.06 -14.13 -25.52
N VAL A 98 -8.85 -14.51 -24.51
CA VAL A 98 -10.31 -14.70 -24.59
C VAL A 98 -10.94 -13.37 -24.23
N ASN A 99 -11.81 -12.80 -25.05
CA ASN A 99 -12.40 -11.50 -24.69
C ASN A 99 -13.22 -11.56 -23.38
N VAL A 100 -13.39 -10.42 -22.72
CA VAL A 100 -14.08 -10.31 -21.41
C VAL A 100 -15.46 -10.98 -21.44
N GLN A 101 -16.21 -10.79 -22.53
CA GLN A 101 -17.54 -11.38 -22.70
C GLN A 101 -17.47 -12.92 -22.74
N GLU A 102 -16.56 -13.49 -23.52
CA GLU A 102 -16.38 -14.93 -23.65
C GLU A 102 -15.95 -15.56 -22.32
N ASN A 103 -15.02 -14.95 -21.61
CA ASN A 103 -14.62 -15.43 -20.28
C ASN A 103 -15.80 -15.37 -19.30
N TYR A 104 -16.53 -14.26 -19.29
CA TYR A 104 -17.72 -14.12 -18.45
C TYR A 104 -18.79 -15.18 -18.77
N ASN A 105 -19.04 -15.44 -20.05
CA ASN A 105 -19.96 -16.47 -20.51
C ASN A 105 -19.53 -17.88 -20.08
N GLN A 106 -18.23 -18.14 -20.00
CA GLN A 106 -17.71 -19.43 -19.53
C GLN A 106 -17.85 -19.59 -18.01
N ILE A 107 -17.51 -18.55 -17.25
CA ILE A 107 -17.46 -18.61 -15.79
C ILE A 107 -18.88 -18.51 -15.18
N LEU A 108 -19.69 -17.56 -15.65
CA LEU A 108 -21.05 -17.29 -15.15
C LEU A 108 -22.08 -17.21 -16.29
N PRO A 109 -22.35 -18.34 -16.99
CA PRO A 109 -23.24 -18.37 -18.17
C PRO A 109 -24.65 -17.84 -17.87
N ILE A 110 -25.17 -18.06 -16.67
CA ILE A 110 -26.52 -17.62 -16.31
C ILE A 110 -26.61 -16.08 -16.29
N LEU A 111 -25.59 -15.40 -15.78
CA LEU A 111 -25.59 -13.94 -15.77
C LEU A 111 -25.46 -13.36 -17.17
N SER A 112 -24.72 -14.03 -18.06
CA SER A 112 -24.61 -13.62 -19.46
C SER A 112 -25.95 -13.64 -20.19
N ILE A 113 -26.88 -14.51 -19.79
CA ILE A 113 -28.24 -14.57 -20.35
C ILE A 113 -29.11 -13.42 -19.81
N ILE A 114 -28.96 -13.07 -18.53
CA ILE A 114 -29.81 -12.10 -17.84
C ILE A 114 -29.43 -10.66 -18.18
N SER A 115 -28.13 -10.38 -18.30
CA SER A 115 -27.63 -9.01 -18.50
C SER A 115 -26.43 -8.96 -19.45
N PRO A 116 -26.62 -9.28 -20.73
CA PRO A 116 -25.53 -9.36 -21.71
C PRO A 116 -24.86 -8.00 -22.00
N SER A 117 -25.51 -6.87 -21.69
CA SER A 117 -25.06 -5.53 -22.07
C SER A 117 -24.54 -4.66 -20.91
N THR A 118 -24.39 -5.21 -19.71
CA THR A 118 -23.97 -4.44 -18.51
C THR A 118 -22.62 -4.90 -17.96
N ILE A 119 -21.78 -5.50 -18.81
CA ILE A 119 -20.44 -5.94 -18.42
C ILE A 119 -19.50 -4.77 -18.66
N GLU A 120 -18.87 -4.31 -17.59
CA GLU A 120 -17.82 -3.30 -17.64
C GLU A 120 -16.50 -3.95 -17.22
N GLU A 121 -15.52 -3.90 -18.10
CA GLU A 121 -14.16 -4.32 -17.76
C GLU A 121 -13.52 -3.27 -16.85
N VAL A 122 -12.90 -3.70 -15.75
CA VAL A 122 -12.12 -2.82 -14.88
C VAL A 122 -10.75 -2.63 -15.50
N THR A 123 -10.47 -1.42 -16.00
CA THR A 123 -9.23 -1.03 -16.67
C THR A 123 -8.51 0.06 -15.89
N ASP A 124 -7.26 0.35 -16.25
CA ASP A 124 -6.51 1.47 -15.67
C ASP A 124 -7.19 2.84 -15.94
N GLU A 125 -8.01 2.93 -17.00
CA GLU A 125 -8.74 4.15 -17.34
C GLU A 125 -9.93 4.42 -16.41
N ASN A 126 -10.69 3.38 -16.05
CA ASN A 126 -11.88 3.52 -15.21
C ASN A 126 -11.63 3.22 -13.72
N TYR A 127 -10.49 2.62 -13.38
CA TYR A 127 -10.10 2.28 -12.01
C TYR A 127 -8.79 2.93 -11.57
N GLN A 128 -8.70 4.24 -11.82
CA GLN A 128 -7.55 5.06 -11.45
C GLN A 128 -7.30 5.15 -9.94
N LEU A 129 -6.09 5.58 -9.58
CA LEU A 129 -5.70 5.92 -8.22
C LEU A 129 -6.62 7.02 -7.66
N SER A 130 -7.15 6.78 -6.45
CA SER A 130 -7.95 7.77 -5.73
C SER A 130 -7.03 8.82 -5.10
N ILE A 131 -7.29 10.10 -5.36
CA ILE A 131 -6.49 11.20 -4.82
C ILE A 131 -7.12 11.74 -3.55
N ASN A 132 -6.46 11.51 -2.41
CA ASN A 132 -6.78 12.15 -1.15
C ASN A 132 -5.62 13.05 -0.71
N LYS A 133 -5.63 13.48 0.56
CA LYS A 133 -4.57 14.34 1.15
C LYS A 133 -3.17 13.74 1.03
N GLU A 134 -3.03 12.42 1.18
CA GLU A 134 -1.72 11.76 1.15
C GLU A 134 -1.17 11.71 -0.28
N GLU A 135 -2.01 11.35 -1.26
CA GLU A 135 -1.63 11.29 -2.67
C GLU A 135 -1.37 12.71 -3.23
N GLU A 136 -2.16 13.70 -2.82
CA GLU A 136 -1.93 15.10 -3.19
C GLU A 136 -0.60 15.61 -2.63
N LEU A 137 -0.26 15.30 -1.37
CA LEU A 137 1.04 15.68 -0.80
C LEU A 137 2.21 15.11 -1.61
N VAL A 138 2.11 13.84 -2.02
CA VAL A 138 3.10 13.22 -2.89
C VAL A 138 3.18 13.95 -4.23
N ALA A 139 2.05 14.18 -4.89
CA ALA A 139 2.01 14.87 -6.18
C ALA A 139 2.60 16.28 -6.10
N ARG A 140 2.35 17.01 -5.01
CA ARG A 140 2.88 18.35 -4.74
C ARG A 140 4.40 18.37 -4.70
N PHE A 141 5.03 17.44 -3.98
CA PHE A 141 6.49 17.37 -3.92
C PHE A 141 7.11 16.81 -5.21
N LEU A 142 6.41 15.92 -5.91
CA LEU A 142 6.83 15.47 -7.24
C LEU A 142 6.81 16.61 -8.26
N LYS A 143 5.79 17.48 -8.21
CA LYS A 143 5.72 18.71 -9.01
C LYS A 143 6.90 19.62 -8.69
N ALA A 144 7.14 19.92 -7.41
CA ALA A 144 8.28 20.74 -6.98
C ALA A 144 9.63 20.17 -7.44
N PHE A 145 9.79 18.84 -7.42
CA PHE A 145 10.98 18.16 -7.92
C PHE A 145 11.13 18.28 -9.44
N GLN A 146 10.03 18.08 -10.19
CA GLN A 146 10.03 18.22 -11.64
C GLN A 146 10.33 19.67 -12.08
N ASP A 147 9.78 20.64 -11.36
CA ASP A 147 9.97 22.08 -11.62
C ASP A 147 11.31 22.60 -11.08
N GLN A 148 12.14 21.74 -10.46
CA GLN A 148 13.42 22.09 -9.82
C GLN A 148 13.29 23.16 -8.72
N THR A 149 12.10 23.32 -8.14
CA THR A 149 11.84 24.26 -7.05
C THR A 149 11.99 23.61 -5.68
N ILE A 150 12.10 22.29 -5.61
CA ILE A 150 12.28 21.55 -4.36
C ILE A 150 13.57 21.93 -3.62
N ASP A 151 14.58 22.49 -4.27
CA ASP A 151 15.79 22.92 -3.56
C ASP A 151 15.66 24.32 -2.93
N ARG A 152 14.54 25.02 -3.14
CA ARG A 152 14.25 26.31 -2.54
C ARG A 152 13.58 26.10 -1.17
N MET A 153 14.37 26.19 -0.10
CA MET A 153 13.92 25.90 1.27
C MET A 153 13.37 27.13 2.02
N VAL A 154 13.91 28.32 1.74
CA VAL A 154 13.46 29.59 2.36
C VAL A 154 13.13 30.66 1.32
N THR A 155 12.27 31.60 1.69
CA THR A 155 11.99 32.83 0.95
C THR A 155 11.92 34.01 1.91
N MET A 156 12.22 35.22 1.41
CA MET A 156 12.10 36.45 2.19
C MET A 156 10.65 36.92 2.24
N ALA A 157 10.11 37.12 3.43
CA ALA A 157 8.83 37.79 3.62
C ALA A 157 8.96 39.31 3.39
N ASN A 158 7.84 39.98 3.13
CA ASN A 158 7.79 41.45 2.99
C ASN A 158 8.30 42.19 4.24
N THR A 159 8.34 41.50 5.38
CA THR A 159 8.85 41.99 6.67
C THR A 159 10.37 41.88 6.81
N GLY A 160 11.07 41.28 5.84
CA GLY A 160 12.52 41.04 5.90
C GLY A 160 12.93 39.77 6.67
N HIS A 161 11.97 38.98 7.14
CA HIS A 161 12.24 37.70 7.81
C HIS A 161 12.23 36.53 6.83
N GLU A 162 13.13 35.58 7.02
CA GLU A 162 13.12 34.31 6.29
C GLU A 162 11.94 33.45 6.73
N ILE A 163 11.17 32.95 5.77
CA ILE A 163 10.08 32.00 5.98
C ILE A 163 10.31 30.75 5.13
N PRO A 164 9.97 29.55 5.62
CA PRO A 164 10.01 28.34 4.83
C PRO A 164 9.17 28.46 3.56
N VAL A 165 9.66 27.92 2.46
CA VAL A 165 8.89 27.84 1.21
C VAL A 165 7.75 26.85 1.39
N SER A 166 6.53 27.33 1.20
CA SER A 166 5.35 26.50 1.10
C SER A 166 5.08 26.18 -0.36
N PHE A 167 4.94 24.90 -0.70
CA PHE A 167 4.55 24.46 -2.03
C PHE A 167 3.03 24.52 -2.15
N GLU A 168 2.53 25.11 -3.24
CA GLU A 168 1.09 25.29 -3.43
C GLU A 168 0.38 23.93 -3.59
N PRO A 169 -0.75 23.70 -2.88
CA PRO A 169 -1.55 22.50 -3.06
C PRO A 169 -2.07 22.34 -4.49
N ILE A 170 -2.10 21.09 -4.97
CA ILE A 170 -2.67 20.77 -6.27
C ILE A 170 -4.16 20.44 -6.07
N THR A 171 -5.05 21.28 -6.60
CA THR A 171 -6.50 21.11 -6.45
C THR A 171 -7.10 20.17 -7.50
N ASN A 172 -6.44 20.04 -8.66
CA ASN A 172 -6.88 19.18 -9.74
C ASN A 172 -6.40 17.73 -9.51
N THR A 173 -7.34 16.79 -9.41
CA THR A 173 -7.05 15.37 -9.13
C THR A 173 -6.36 14.67 -10.30
N ASP A 174 -6.68 15.02 -11.54
CA ASP A 174 -6.01 14.48 -12.73
C ASP A 174 -4.57 15.00 -12.85
N GLU A 175 -4.34 16.26 -12.47
CA GLU A 175 -2.98 16.81 -12.34
C GLU A 175 -2.18 16.02 -11.30
N CYS A 176 -2.77 15.70 -10.15
CA CYS A 176 -2.11 14.90 -9.11
C CYS A 176 -1.72 13.51 -9.63
N ARG A 177 -2.66 12.81 -10.28
CA ARG A 177 -2.42 11.49 -10.88
C ARG A 177 -1.28 11.56 -11.89
N ARG A 178 -1.28 12.58 -12.75
CA ARG A 178 -0.25 12.76 -13.78
C ARG A 178 1.16 12.84 -13.19
N TYR A 179 1.39 13.59 -12.11
CA TYR A 179 2.72 13.65 -11.49
C TYR A 179 3.14 12.31 -10.88
N ILE A 180 2.21 11.59 -10.24
CA ILE A 180 2.49 10.27 -9.67
C ILE A 180 2.81 9.26 -10.79
N TYR A 181 1.97 9.20 -11.83
CA TYR A 181 2.12 8.27 -12.95
C TYR A 181 3.41 8.54 -13.73
N ASN A 182 3.69 9.80 -14.05
CA ASN A 182 4.95 10.19 -14.71
C ASN A 182 6.18 9.81 -13.86
N CYS A 183 6.10 9.93 -12.54
CA CYS A 183 7.17 9.51 -11.64
C CYS A 183 7.40 7.99 -11.71
N ILE A 184 6.33 7.20 -11.67
CA ILE A 184 6.44 5.73 -11.77
C ILE A 184 6.94 5.33 -13.15
N GLU A 185 6.48 5.95 -14.24
CA GLU A 185 6.98 5.75 -15.61
C GLU A 185 8.46 6.04 -15.75
N LYS A 186 8.92 7.16 -15.21
CA LYS A 186 10.29 7.60 -15.37
C LYS A 186 11.26 6.82 -14.49
N TYR A 187 10.89 6.50 -13.26
CA TYR A 187 11.82 6.00 -12.24
C TYR A 187 11.57 4.56 -11.79
N ALA A 188 10.39 4.00 -12.09
CA ALA A 188 10.01 2.64 -11.74
C ALA A 188 9.28 1.90 -12.88
N PRO A 189 9.78 1.92 -14.13
CA PRO A 189 9.12 1.31 -15.28
C PRO A 189 8.96 -0.22 -15.14
N GLU A 190 9.75 -0.87 -14.29
CA GLU A 190 9.69 -2.31 -14.01
C GLU A 190 8.53 -2.74 -13.10
N LEU A 191 7.84 -1.78 -12.46
CA LEU A 191 6.67 -2.08 -11.65
C LEU A 191 5.46 -2.33 -12.55
N PRO A 192 4.63 -3.35 -12.24
CA PRO A 192 3.37 -3.56 -12.93
C PRO A 192 2.48 -2.31 -12.89
N ARG A 193 1.86 -1.98 -14.03
CA ARG A 193 0.85 -0.93 -14.14
C ARG A 193 -0.48 -1.49 -13.67
N ASN A 194 -0.72 -1.39 -12.38
CA ASN A 194 -2.04 -1.58 -11.81
C ASN A 194 -2.14 -0.80 -10.51
N LYS A 195 -3.38 -0.53 -10.10
CA LYS A 195 -3.69 0.30 -8.94
C LYS A 195 -3.03 -0.19 -7.63
N ILE A 196 -2.81 -1.49 -7.45
CA ILE A 196 -2.20 -2.02 -6.22
C ILE A 196 -0.75 -1.55 -6.10
N TYR A 197 0.02 -1.63 -7.19
CA TYR A 197 1.40 -1.17 -7.22
C TYR A 197 1.49 0.35 -7.19
N GLU A 198 0.60 1.05 -7.90
CA GLU A 198 0.51 2.52 -7.85
C GLU A 198 0.22 3.03 -6.44
N LEU A 199 -0.77 2.43 -5.76
CA LEU A 199 -1.12 2.74 -4.38
C LEU A 199 0.06 2.43 -3.45
N SER A 200 0.67 1.26 -3.59
CA SER A 200 1.80 0.85 -2.74
C SER A 200 2.98 1.83 -2.86
N PHE A 201 3.37 2.15 -4.09
CA PHE A 201 4.42 3.11 -4.39
C PHE A 201 4.11 4.47 -3.77
N THR A 202 2.89 4.96 -3.99
CA THR A 202 2.46 6.27 -3.49
C THR A 202 2.43 6.31 -1.96
N LYS A 203 1.98 5.24 -1.27
CA LYS A 203 1.97 5.17 0.20
C LYS A 203 3.37 5.15 0.80
N PHE A 204 4.31 4.43 0.18
CA PHE A 204 5.71 4.46 0.64
C PHE A 204 6.33 5.84 0.41
N LEU A 205 6.11 6.43 -0.77
CA LEU A 205 6.62 7.75 -1.06
C LEU A 205 6.01 8.81 -0.14
N TYR A 206 4.71 8.75 0.16
CA TYR A 206 4.02 9.62 1.12
C TYR A 206 4.73 9.66 2.48
N ARG A 207 5.06 8.49 3.05
CA ARG A 207 5.79 8.42 4.33
C ARG A 207 7.14 9.13 4.28
N ARG A 208 7.79 9.12 3.13
CA ARG A 208 9.10 9.74 2.95
C ARG A 208 9.01 11.24 2.71
N VAL A 209 8.10 11.70 1.85
CA VAL A 209 7.99 13.14 1.51
C VAL A 209 7.55 14.01 2.68
N ARG A 210 7.00 13.43 3.76
CA ARG A 210 6.78 14.15 5.03
C ARG A 210 8.06 14.77 5.62
N PHE A 211 9.23 14.26 5.23
CA PHE A 211 10.51 14.92 5.52
C PHE A 211 10.52 16.40 5.10
N PHE A 212 9.92 16.71 3.95
CA PHE A 212 9.90 18.06 3.39
C PHE A 212 8.95 19.01 4.12
N GLU A 213 8.10 18.51 5.02
CA GLU A 213 7.31 19.33 5.94
C GLU A 213 8.03 19.56 7.28
N GLY A 214 9.16 18.86 7.52
CA GLY A 214 9.90 18.89 8.77
C GLY A 214 10.84 20.08 8.89
N HIS A 215 11.11 20.49 10.14
CA HIS A 215 12.03 21.58 10.46
C HIS A 215 13.43 21.37 9.88
N TYR A 216 13.93 20.12 9.89
CA TYR A 216 15.26 19.81 9.36
C TYR A 216 15.40 20.26 7.92
N TYR A 217 14.42 19.97 7.06
CA TYR A 217 14.47 20.38 5.66
C TYR A 217 14.20 21.88 5.47
N CYS A 218 13.11 22.38 6.05
CA CYS A 218 12.64 23.76 5.84
C CYS A 218 13.68 24.84 6.17
N TRP A 219 14.63 24.54 7.06
CA TRP A 219 15.65 25.46 7.53
C TRP A 219 17.07 25.07 7.14
N ASN A 220 17.26 24.05 6.29
CA ASN A 220 18.60 23.60 5.90
C ASN A 220 19.17 24.47 4.77
N GLN A 221 19.90 25.52 5.10
CA GLN A 221 20.58 26.34 4.09
C GLN A 221 21.98 25.81 3.73
N ASN A 222 22.46 24.80 4.45
CA ASN A 222 23.86 24.36 4.37
C ASN A 222 24.08 23.27 3.32
N ILE A 223 23.05 22.48 3.01
CA ILE A 223 23.15 21.35 2.08
C ILE A 223 22.58 21.76 0.72
N GLN A 224 23.46 21.92 -0.26
CA GLN A 224 23.05 22.17 -1.64
C GLN A 224 22.29 20.97 -2.20
N ARG A 225 21.18 21.25 -2.89
CA ARG A 225 20.35 20.24 -3.58
C ARG A 225 19.75 19.17 -2.67
N LEU A 226 19.57 19.47 -1.37
CA LEU A 226 19.01 18.54 -0.39
C LEU A 226 17.68 17.94 -0.86
N GLY A 227 16.75 18.78 -1.33
CA GLY A 227 15.43 18.35 -1.77
C GLY A 227 15.50 17.38 -2.95
N SER A 228 16.24 17.75 -3.99
CA SER A 228 16.41 16.95 -5.21
C SER A 228 17.11 15.62 -4.95
N ILE A 229 18.14 15.59 -4.11
CA ILE A 229 18.88 14.36 -3.81
C ILE A 229 18.03 13.44 -2.92
N ALA A 230 17.39 13.99 -1.89
CA ALA A 230 16.54 13.23 -0.97
C ALA A 230 15.35 12.61 -1.72
N ILE A 231 14.56 13.38 -2.48
CA ILE A 231 13.37 12.84 -3.15
C ILE A 231 13.73 11.76 -4.18
N LYS A 232 14.86 11.90 -4.88
CA LYS A 232 15.35 10.89 -5.82
C LYS A 232 15.64 9.57 -5.10
N GLN A 233 16.25 9.62 -3.92
CA GLN A 233 16.47 8.43 -3.10
C GLN A 233 15.14 7.86 -2.56
N MET A 234 14.22 8.71 -2.11
CA MET A 234 12.90 8.28 -1.63
C MET A 234 12.06 7.58 -2.72
N ILE A 235 12.17 8.04 -3.97
CA ILE A 235 11.57 7.40 -5.15
C ILE A 235 12.16 5.99 -5.35
N ASN A 236 13.49 5.85 -5.26
CA ASN A 236 14.16 4.54 -5.36
C ASN A 236 13.75 3.59 -4.22
N GLU A 237 13.58 4.11 -3.01
CA GLU A 237 13.08 3.33 -1.88
C GLU A 237 11.64 2.90 -2.07
N ALA A 238 10.75 3.81 -2.47
CA ALA A 238 9.35 3.51 -2.73
C ALA A 238 9.21 2.42 -3.79
N LYS A 239 10.03 2.47 -4.84
CA LYS A 239 10.14 1.42 -5.86
C LYS A 239 10.51 0.06 -5.26
N SER A 240 11.57 0.03 -4.46
CA SER A 240 12.09 -1.20 -3.84
C SER A 240 11.11 -1.78 -2.82
N LEU A 241 10.47 -0.93 -2.00
CA LEU A 241 9.49 -1.31 -1.00
C LEU A 241 8.20 -1.86 -1.62
N THR A 242 7.84 -1.37 -2.80
CA THR A 242 6.68 -1.79 -3.57
C THR A 242 6.85 -3.22 -4.11
N LYS A 243 8.02 -3.55 -4.67
CA LYS A 243 8.36 -4.90 -5.17
C LYS A 243 9.55 -5.49 -4.41
N ILE A 244 9.24 -6.14 -3.29
CA ILE A 244 10.26 -6.77 -2.44
C ILE A 244 10.79 -8.03 -3.12
N ASN A 245 12.11 -8.12 -3.30
CA ASN A 245 12.78 -9.31 -3.80
C ASN A 245 14.08 -9.58 -3.04
N PHE A 246 13.97 -10.19 -1.85
CA PHE A 246 15.15 -10.55 -1.05
C PHE A 246 15.98 -11.71 -1.62
N GLN A 247 15.52 -12.37 -2.69
CA GLN A 247 16.28 -13.42 -3.37
C GLN A 247 17.31 -12.83 -4.35
N ASP A 248 17.08 -11.61 -4.82
CA ASP A 248 18.01 -10.90 -5.69
C ASP A 248 19.21 -10.40 -4.89
N THR A 249 20.41 -10.85 -5.28
CA THR A 249 21.67 -10.40 -4.66
C THR A 249 21.94 -8.92 -4.91
N ASN A 250 21.35 -8.34 -5.96
CA ASN A 250 21.46 -6.94 -6.32
C ASN A 250 20.31 -6.10 -5.74
N TYR A 251 19.50 -6.67 -4.84
CA TYR A 251 18.40 -5.93 -4.23
C TYR A 251 18.94 -4.69 -3.50
N PRO A 252 18.42 -3.48 -3.78
CA PRO A 252 18.97 -2.25 -3.26
C PRO A 252 18.82 -2.19 -1.73
N ARG A 253 19.95 -1.96 -1.06
CA ARG A 253 20.08 -1.89 0.40
C ARG A 253 20.58 -0.52 0.80
N VAL A 254 19.85 0.52 0.39
CA VAL A 254 20.15 1.92 0.68
C VAL A 254 18.82 2.58 0.99
N TYR A 255 18.60 2.92 2.25
CA TYR A 255 17.34 3.50 2.73
C TYR A 255 17.60 4.65 3.69
N LEU A 256 16.80 5.70 3.55
CA LEU A 256 16.78 6.83 4.46
C LEU A 256 16.03 6.46 5.74
N VAL A 257 16.61 6.83 6.87
CA VAL A 257 16.05 6.65 8.22
C VAL A 257 16.04 8.00 8.91
N TYR A 258 15.08 8.23 9.78
CA TYR A 258 15.00 9.44 10.58
C TYR A 258 15.37 9.11 12.02
N ASP A 259 16.23 9.92 12.63
CA ASP A 259 16.44 9.86 14.08
C ASP A 259 15.23 10.47 14.83
N PRO A 260 15.18 10.41 16.18
CA PRO A 260 14.10 11.01 16.95
C PRO A 260 13.96 12.54 16.79
N GLY A 261 15.02 13.22 16.36
CA GLY A 261 15.02 14.64 16.00
C GLY A 261 14.56 14.92 14.58
N PHE A 262 14.18 13.88 13.83
CA PHE A 262 13.79 13.93 12.42
C PHE A 262 14.92 14.35 11.46
N SER A 263 16.18 14.17 11.88
CA SER A 263 17.34 14.33 11.02
C SER A 263 17.48 13.12 10.10
N LEU A 264 18.03 13.34 8.91
CA LEU A 264 18.20 12.30 7.91
C LEU A 264 19.46 11.47 8.19
N HIS A 265 19.32 10.14 8.15
CA HIS A 265 20.39 9.15 8.27
C HIS A 265 20.26 8.10 7.16
N LEU A 266 21.30 7.28 6.97
CA LEU A 266 21.35 6.30 5.89
C LEU A 266 21.59 4.88 6.41
N LEU A 267 20.59 4.03 6.28
CA LEU A 267 20.75 2.58 6.40
C LEU A 267 21.30 2.03 5.08
N HIS A 268 22.54 1.56 5.06
CA HIS A 268 23.16 0.99 3.86
C HIS A 268 23.93 -0.30 4.13
N GLY A 269 23.94 -1.21 3.14
CA GLY A 269 24.66 -2.49 3.22
C GLY A 269 26.12 -2.36 2.78
N ASP A 270 26.37 -1.52 1.77
CA ASP A 270 27.71 -1.23 1.26
C ASP A 270 27.78 0.24 0.85
N TRP A 271 28.70 0.99 1.46
CA TRP A 271 28.92 2.40 1.16
C TRP A 271 29.35 2.62 -0.30
N ASN A 272 29.98 1.65 -0.95
CA ASN A 272 30.38 1.76 -2.36
C ASN A 272 29.19 1.81 -3.31
N HIS A 273 28.07 1.20 -2.94
CA HIS A 273 26.82 1.24 -3.71
C HIS A 273 25.98 2.50 -3.47
N VAL A 274 26.34 3.33 -2.48
CA VAL A 274 25.69 4.62 -2.26
C VAL A 274 26.15 5.63 -3.32
N SER A 275 25.19 6.28 -3.99
CA SER A 275 25.49 7.24 -5.06
C SER A 275 26.28 8.44 -4.55
N THR A 276 27.12 9.04 -5.40
CA THR A 276 27.95 10.22 -5.03
C THR A 276 27.12 11.39 -4.54
N ASP A 277 26.00 11.65 -5.19
CA ASP A 277 25.06 12.70 -4.77
C ASP A 277 24.55 12.43 -3.36
N LEU A 278 24.15 11.19 -3.05
CA LEU A 278 23.66 10.82 -1.74
C LEU A 278 24.77 10.86 -0.67
N LYS A 279 25.98 10.43 -1.00
CA LYS A 279 27.18 10.56 -0.14
C LYS A 279 27.44 12.01 0.27
N SER A 280 27.21 12.95 -0.65
CA SER A 280 27.42 14.37 -0.37
C SER A 280 26.50 14.92 0.73
N LEU A 281 25.30 14.35 0.91
CA LEU A 281 24.41 14.72 2.02
C LEU A 281 24.98 14.34 3.39
N PHE A 282 25.87 13.35 3.43
CA PHE A 282 26.47 12.79 4.66
C PHE A 282 27.97 13.06 4.73
N GLY A 283 28.43 14.16 4.15
CA GLY A 283 29.84 14.59 4.23
C GLY A 283 30.84 13.68 3.49
N ASN A 284 30.36 12.83 2.59
CA ASN A 284 31.16 11.82 1.86
C ASN A 284 31.86 10.77 2.73
N SER A 285 31.50 10.70 4.01
CA SER A 285 32.00 9.72 4.97
C SER A 285 30.93 8.66 5.25
N ASP A 286 31.39 7.41 5.40
CA ASP A 286 30.56 6.27 5.75
C ASP A 286 30.00 6.44 7.19
N PRO A 287 28.67 6.60 7.36
CA PRO A 287 28.04 6.76 8.67
C PRO A 287 28.35 5.61 9.64
N LEU A 288 28.53 4.38 9.14
CA LEU A 288 28.92 3.22 9.95
C LEU A 288 30.26 3.43 10.69
N LYS A 289 31.11 4.33 10.16
CA LYS A 289 32.45 4.62 10.68
C LYS A 289 32.51 5.93 11.46
N SER A 290 31.37 6.59 11.70
CA SER A 290 31.35 7.81 12.52
C SER A 290 31.77 7.49 13.95
N VAL A 291 32.49 8.43 14.56
CA VAL A 291 32.91 8.37 15.97
C VAL A 291 31.69 8.28 16.89
N ASP A 292 30.57 8.88 16.49
CA ASP A 292 29.32 8.90 17.26
C ASP A 292 28.70 7.49 17.47
N TYR A 293 29.07 6.52 16.62
CA TYR A 293 28.59 5.14 16.70
C TYR A 293 29.68 4.14 17.12
N GLN A 294 30.82 4.63 17.61
CA GLN A 294 31.90 3.76 18.05
C GLN A 294 31.43 2.88 19.22
N GLY A 295 31.48 1.55 19.04
CA GLY A 295 31.03 0.58 20.04
C GLY A 295 29.52 0.29 20.03
N LYS A 296 28.78 0.85 19.07
CA LYS A 296 27.36 0.52 18.83
C LYS A 296 27.18 -0.29 17.55
N ASP A 297 26.11 -1.08 17.50
CA ASP A 297 25.63 -1.68 16.26
C ASP A 297 24.76 -0.64 15.53
N TYR A 298 25.29 -0.08 14.43
CA TYR A 298 24.59 0.95 13.66
C TYR A 298 23.28 0.47 13.03
N TYR A 299 23.19 -0.80 12.65
CA TYR A 299 21.94 -1.37 12.14
C TYR A 299 20.88 -1.37 13.23
N ALA A 300 21.25 -1.76 14.45
CA ALA A 300 20.35 -1.72 15.60
C ALA A 300 19.93 -0.29 15.94
N GLU A 301 20.84 0.69 15.88
CA GLU A 301 20.53 2.10 16.10
C GLU A 301 19.51 2.63 15.08
N CYS A 302 19.75 2.40 13.78
CA CYS A 302 18.82 2.80 12.71
C CYS A 302 17.43 2.16 12.89
N LEU A 303 17.40 0.86 13.23
CA LEU A 303 16.13 0.15 13.45
C LEU A 303 15.41 0.59 14.72
N ALA A 304 16.16 0.96 15.76
CA ALA A 304 15.60 1.50 16.99
C ALA A 304 14.90 2.84 16.71
N TRP A 305 15.53 3.74 15.93
CA TRP A 305 14.90 4.98 15.51
C TRP A 305 13.66 4.73 14.64
N LEU A 306 13.76 3.81 13.68
CA LEU A 306 12.65 3.46 12.81
C LEU A 306 11.42 2.97 13.60
N ILE A 307 11.64 2.09 14.58
CA ILE A 307 10.58 1.50 15.42
C ILE A 307 10.13 2.46 16.53
N ASP A 308 10.88 3.54 16.74
CA ASP A 308 10.68 4.55 17.78
C ASP A 308 10.77 3.93 19.18
N ILE A 309 11.92 3.30 19.45
CA ILE A 309 12.36 2.80 20.75
C ILE A 309 13.82 3.20 21.01
N LYS A 310 14.25 3.16 22.27
CA LYS A 310 15.64 3.43 22.63
C LYS A 310 16.58 2.30 22.18
N TYR A 311 17.80 2.64 21.78
CA TYR A 311 18.84 1.68 21.39
C TYR A 311 19.10 0.62 22.48
N GLU A 312 19.17 1.03 23.74
CA GLU A 312 19.42 0.12 24.87
C GLU A 312 18.30 -0.91 25.01
N THR A 313 17.05 -0.50 24.79
CA THR A 313 15.88 -1.40 24.79
C THR A 313 15.96 -2.38 23.63
N PHE A 314 16.32 -1.90 22.43
CA PHE A 314 16.51 -2.76 21.26
C PHE A 314 17.57 -3.83 21.53
N MET A 315 18.75 -3.42 22.02
CA MET A 315 19.86 -4.35 22.30
C MET A 315 19.55 -5.32 23.44
N LYS A 316 18.82 -4.89 24.48
CA LYS A 316 18.34 -5.79 25.52
C LYS A 316 17.52 -6.94 24.94
N ILE A 317 16.59 -6.64 24.03
CA ILE A 317 15.76 -7.66 23.37
C ILE A 317 16.60 -8.57 22.47
N VAL A 318 17.58 -8.02 21.73
CA VAL A 318 18.54 -8.81 20.94
C VAL A 318 19.27 -9.83 21.83
N HIS A 319 19.79 -9.40 22.99
CA HIS A 319 20.52 -10.26 23.92
C HIS A 319 19.61 -11.30 24.59
N GLU A 320 18.42 -10.92 25.06
CA GLU A 320 17.46 -11.81 25.71
C GLU A 320 16.97 -12.91 24.76
N THR A 321 16.76 -12.56 23.50
CA THR A 321 16.34 -13.52 22.46
C THR A 321 17.50 -14.34 21.89
N LYS A 322 18.74 -14.08 22.33
CA LYS A 322 19.99 -14.63 21.76
C LYS A 322 20.04 -14.49 20.25
N PHE A 323 19.49 -13.39 19.75
CA PHE A 323 19.36 -13.12 18.34
C PHE A 323 20.65 -12.50 17.78
N ILE A 324 21.01 -12.87 16.55
CA ILE A 324 22.12 -12.26 15.81
C ILE A 324 21.51 -11.35 14.76
N LEU A 325 21.64 -10.04 14.95
CA LEU A 325 21.22 -9.04 13.97
C LEU A 325 22.17 -9.07 12.78
N THR A 326 21.80 -9.81 11.74
CA THR A 326 22.49 -9.77 10.46
C THR A 326 21.94 -8.65 9.60
N GLU A 327 22.76 -8.13 8.68
CA GLU A 327 22.35 -7.12 7.70
C GLU A 327 21.04 -7.50 6.97
N ASN A 328 20.95 -8.72 6.44
CA ASN A 328 19.75 -9.20 5.74
C ASN A 328 18.51 -9.17 6.64
N PHE A 329 18.67 -9.54 7.91
CA PHE A 329 17.57 -9.47 8.86
C PHE A 329 17.18 -8.02 9.18
N ALA A 330 18.14 -7.11 9.26
CA ALA A 330 17.87 -5.70 9.48
C ALA A 330 16.98 -5.13 8.36
N TYR A 331 17.32 -5.41 7.09
CA TYR A 331 16.46 -5.02 5.97
C TYR A 331 15.09 -5.69 5.99
N LYS A 332 15.00 -6.98 6.30
CA LYS A 332 13.69 -7.65 6.44
C LYS A 332 12.83 -6.98 7.51
N LEU A 333 13.42 -6.63 8.66
CA LEU A 333 12.73 -5.92 9.74
C LEU A 333 12.27 -4.53 9.29
N PHE A 334 13.15 -3.79 8.60
CA PHE A 334 12.83 -2.50 8.00
C PHE A 334 11.61 -2.59 7.07
N HIS A 335 11.61 -3.56 6.15
CA HIS A 335 10.52 -3.79 5.21
C HIS A 335 9.19 -4.15 5.90
N VAL A 336 9.24 -5.03 6.91
CA VAL A 336 8.07 -5.41 7.71
C VAL A 336 7.50 -4.17 8.41
N HIS A 337 8.37 -3.35 8.98
CA HIS A 337 7.97 -2.15 9.69
C HIS A 337 7.35 -1.10 8.76
N GLU A 338 7.99 -0.82 7.62
CA GLU A 338 7.45 0.12 6.63
C GLU A 338 6.09 -0.31 6.10
N ARG A 339 5.89 -1.61 5.80
CA ARG A 339 4.58 -2.14 5.38
C ARG A 339 3.51 -2.02 6.45
N LYS A 340 3.86 -2.29 7.73
CA LYS A 340 2.94 -2.08 8.85
C LYS A 340 2.47 -0.62 8.87
N LEU A 341 3.40 0.32 8.74
CA LEU A 341 3.06 1.74 8.85
C LEU A 341 2.32 2.30 7.63
N THR A 342 2.49 1.73 6.43
CA THR A 342 1.67 2.05 5.25
C THR A 342 0.32 1.34 5.23
N LYS A 343 0.07 0.41 6.17
CA LYS A 343 -1.12 -0.45 6.22
C LYS A 343 -1.30 -1.28 4.93
N LEU A 344 -0.20 -1.57 4.25
CA LEU A 344 -0.21 -2.44 3.08
C LEU A 344 -0.11 -3.90 3.52
N ALA A 345 -0.68 -4.79 2.71
CA ALA A 345 -0.57 -6.22 2.95
C ALA A 345 0.90 -6.66 3.00
N LEU A 346 1.24 -7.56 3.94
CA LEU A 346 2.56 -8.15 4.07
C LEU A 346 2.47 -9.64 3.76
N ILE A 347 3.06 -10.04 2.65
CA ILE A 347 3.21 -11.44 2.25
C ILE A 347 4.71 -11.74 2.29
N ILE A 348 5.11 -12.75 3.06
CA ILE A 348 6.51 -13.20 3.17
C ILE A 348 6.59 -14.63 2.65
N GLU A 349 7.09 -14.77 1.43
CA GLU A 349 7.31 -16.07 0.80
C GLU A 349 8.69 -16.65 1.18
N GLY A 350 8.80 -17.97 1.11
CA GLY A 350 10.04 -18.71 1.32
C GLY A 350 9.80 -20.05 2.00
N ASP A 351 10.84 -20.88 2.07
CA ASP A 351 10.74 -22.24 2.60
C ASP A 351 10.53 -22.29 4.11
N THR A 352 10.14 -23.45 4.63
CA THR A 352 10.14 -23.72 6.07
C THR A 352 11.57 -23.63 6.63
N GLY A 353 11.72 -23.17 7.86
CA GLY A 353 13.05 -23.06 8.52
C GLY A 353 13.85 -21.79 8.20
N VAL A 354 13.46 -20.96 7.22
CA VAL A 354 14.21 -19.73 6.86
C VAL A 354 14.02 -18.53 7.82
N GLY A 355 13.52 -18.78 9.04
CA GLY A 355 13.42 -17.77 10.09
C GLY A 355 12.25 -16.77 10.00
N LYS A 356 11.27 -16.95 9.09
CA LYS A 356 10.11 -16.04 8.95
C LYS A 356 9.31 -15.85 10.25
N THR A 357 8.95 -16.96 10.90
CA THR A 357 8.21 -16.94 12.17
C THR A 357 9.02 -16.26 13.27
N PHE A 358 10.33 -16.50 13.30
CA PHE A 358 11.21 -15.86 14.26
C PHE A 358 11.30 -14.35 14.02
N LEU A 359 11.44 -13.89 12.77
CA LEU A 359 11.43 -12.48 12.41
C LEU A 359 10.19 -11.77 12.95
N LEU A 360 9.01 -12.33 12.73
CA LEU A 360 7.75 -11.73 13.21
C LEU A 360 7.64 -11.77 14.73
N LYS A 361 8.12 -12.84 15.38
CA LYS A 361 8.16 -12.93 16.85
C LYS A 361 9.11 -11.89 17.44
N PHE A 362 10.32 -11.76 16.91
CA PHE A 362 11.29 -10.75 17.33
C PHE A 362 10.72 -9.33 17.14
N TYR A 363 10.14 -9.06 15.97
CA TYR A 363 9.50 -7.77 15.70
C TYR A 363 8.35 -7.46 16.67
N SER A 364 7.55 -8.46 17.05
CA SER A 364 6.47 -8.27 18.03
C SER A 364 7.00 -7.88 19.42
N LEU A 365 8.15 -8.41 19.83
CA LEU A 365 8.79 -8.04 21.10
C LEU A 365 9.24 -6.57 21.07
N LEU A 366 9.86 -6.13 19.97
CA LEU A 366 10.27 -4.73 19.79
C LEU A 366 9.08 -3.76 19.82
N LEU A 367 7.96 -4.14 19.21
CA LEU A 367 6.75 -3.31 19.25
C LEU A 367 6.14 -3.22 20.65
N ASN A 368 6.14 -4.33 21.40
CA ASN A 368 5.56 -4.37 22.73
C ASN A 368 6.42 -3.64 23.76
N SER A 369 7.74 -3.55 23.56
CA SER A 369 8.62 -2.77 24.44
C SER A 369 8.40 -1.27 24.36
N LYS A 370 7.63 -0.78 23.39
CA LYS A 370 7.22 0.64 23.31
C LYS A 370 6.11 1.00 24.30
N ILE A 371 5.34 0.00 24.74
CA ILE A 371 4.16 0.17 25.61
C ILE A 371 4.56 0.16 27.09
N THR A 372 5.81 -0.22 27.39
CA THR A 372 6.40 -0.27 28.73
C THR A 372 7.39 0.87 28.89
#